data_AF-A0A939HP71-F1
#
_entry.id   AF-A0A939HP71-F1
#
_cell.length_a   1.000
_cell.length_b   1.000
_cell.length_c   1.000
_cell.angle_alpha   90.00
_cell.angle_beta   90.00
_cell.angle_gamma   90.00
#
_symmetry.space_group_name_H-M   'P 1'
#
loop_
_entity.id
_entity.type
_entity.pdbx_description
1 polymer ?
#
loop_
_entity_poly.entity_id
_entity_poly.type
_entity_poly.pdbx_seq_one_letter_code
_entity_poly.pdbx_strand_id
1 'polypeptide(L)'
;MKALLPTLNRLMPLMMVIFLLLASIQIALSLHLSVHSIVHVLQWGASLWPALAGGGLLLSVAGLLFETRAEKIARKGLLRRRGFIMDVLARLTNRAALEDMLAREQRETTLDAEELAANLRARVIGQDQVCEDMAQQLRRRLALQVRGKPVGIFLLAGPPGTGKTYLAKQLARQLDRPLLHFDMTQMSSPHAATQLFGAPKGYVGSDSYGKLTGGLQEKPDAVVLLDEIEKAHPDVFKKFLTAWNDGHITEASTGQQISTVRAIFMLTSNIATEALTEIADRLHNDPDRMRAESVEALRQAGFAPEVLNRLDRIFVFRPLRGLDIARVAALEIETMIEGYGLKVDTGGIDAALLIDVMRRQSRMGDAASARDLVRSIEDMISESLIIARQQGASMVRLVKEDDGSVIAKVATSPAEARDSLHAPMTP
;
A
#
# COMPACT_ATOMS: atom_id res chain seq x y z
N MET A 1 20.08 -21.56 25.13
CA MET A 1 19.91 -20.75 26.36
C MET A 1 18.52 -20.12 26.53
N LYS A 2 17.85 -19.55 25.50
CA LYS A 2 16.54 -18.88 25.65
C LYS A 2 15.36 -19.79 26.08
N ALA A 3 15.43 -21.11 25.84
CA ALA A 3 14.38 -22.05 26.24
C ALA A 3 14.48 -22.55 27.71
N LEU A 4 15.61 -22.33 28.38
CA LEU A 4 15.86 -22.83 29.75
C LEU A 4 15.46 -21.84 30.84
N LEU A 5 15.41 -20.53 30.53
CA LEU A 5 15.07 -19.48 31.50
C LEU A 5 13.67 -19.65 32.12
N PRO A 6 12.59 -19.95 31.35
CA PRO A 6 11.25 -20.05 31.91
C PRO A 6 11.09 -21.25 32.86
N THR A 7 11.75 -22.36 32.55
CA THR A 7 11.78 -23.58 33.37
C THR A 7 12.60 -23.36 34.64
N LEU A 8 13.73 -22.65 34.55
CA LEU A 8 14.53 -22.28 35.73
C LEU A 8 13.74 -21.37 36.68
N ASN A 9 12.99 -20.40 36.12
CA ASN A 9 12.22 -19.43 36.90
C ASN A 9 11.07 -20.10 37.69
N ARG A 10 10.47 -21.16 37.13
CA ARG A 10 9.44 -21.96 37.83
C ARG A 10 10.01 -22.82 38.96
N LEU A 11 11.27 -23.24 38.86
CA LEU A 11 11.95 -24.08 39.85
C LEU A 11 12.68 -23.28 40.95
N MET A 12 12.86 -21.97 40.79
CA MET A 12 13.52 -21.10 41.78
C MET A 12 12.98 -21.24 43.22
N PRO A 13 11.66 -21.28 43.48
CA PRO A 13 11.15 -21.41 44.84
C PRO A 13 11.57 -22.73 45.50
N LEU A 14 11.51 -23.83 44.74
CA LEU A 14 11.91 -25.16 45.20
C LEU A 14 13.42 -25.21 45.49
N MET A 15 14.23 -24.65 44.59
CA MET A 15 15.67 -24.52 44.77
C MET A 15 16.03 -23.70 46.00
N MET A 16 15.31 -22.60 46.26
CA MET A 16 15.55 -21.75 47.43
C MET A 16 15.29 -22.50 48.74
N VAL A 17 14.25 -23.32 48.81
CA VAL A 17 13.96 -24.17 49.98
C VAL A 17 15.05 -25.22 50.20
N ILE A 18 15.52 -25.87 49.13
CA ILE A 18 16.61 -26.85 49.20
C ILE A 18 17.90 -26.19 49.71
N PHE A 19 18.24 -25.00 49.21
CA PHE A 19 19.41 -24.25 49.68
C PHE A 19 19.29 -23.82 51.14
N LEU A 20 18.10 -23.43 51.59
CA LEU A 20 17.86 -23.02 52.97
C LEU A 20 18.00 -24.21 53.94
N LEU A 21 17.53 -25.40 53.54
CA LEU A 21 17.73 -26.64 54.28
C LEU A 21 19.20 -27.03 54.36
N LEU A 22 19.91 -27.00 53.23
CA LEU A 22 21.35 -27.30 53.18
C LEU A 22 22.16 -26.31 54.03
N ALA A 23 21.85 -25.01 53.97
CA ALA A 23 22.49 -23.99 54.80
C ALA A 23 22.23 -24.22 56.29
N SER A 24 21.01 -24.62 56.67
CA SER A 24 20.65 -24.93 58.05
C SER A 24 21.41 -26.17 58.57
N ILE A 25 21.54 -27.21 57.75
CA ILE A 25 22.31 -28.42 58.07
C ILE A 25 23.80 -28.08 58.21
N GLN A 26 24.34 -27.24 57.33
CA GLN A 26 25.75 -26.84 57.35
C GLN A 26 26.09 -26.00 58.59
N ILE A 27 25.16 -25.13 59.03
CA ILE A 27 25.28 -24.36 60.28
C ILE A 27 25.21 -25.29 61.50
N ALA A 28 24.33 -26.29 61.48
CA ALA A 28 24.25 -27.26 62.58
C ALA A 28 25.54 -28.10 62.71
N LEU A 29 26.13 -28.49 61.58
CA LEU A 29 27.41 -29.21 61.52
C LEU A 29 28.58 -28.33 61.97
N SER A 30 28.63 -27.05 61.56
CA SER A 30 29.74 -26.15 61.92
C SER A 30 29.77 -25.82 63.41
N LEU A 31 28.61 -25.74 64.06
CA LEU A 31 28.48 -25.46 65.50
C LEU A 31 28.70 -26.69 66.40
N HIS A 32 29.04 -27.87 65.83
CA HIS A 32 29.28 -29.12 66.58
C HIS A 32 28.13 -29.45 67.56
N LEU A 33 26.89 -29.11 67.19
CA LEU A 33 25.73 -29.30 68.04
C LEU A 33 25.40 -30.79 68.14
N SER A 34 25.40 -31.33 69.36
CA SER A 34 24.92 -32.70 69.59
C SER A 34 23.43 -32.78 69.28
N VAL A 35 22.94 -33.92 68.76
CA VAL A 35 21.51 -34.14 68.50
C VAL A 35 20.66 -33.85 69.75
N HIS A 36 21.21 -34.13 70.93
CA HIS A 36 20.57 -33.86 72.20
C HIS A 36 20.40 -32.34 72.48
N SER A 37 21.37 -31.51 72.11
CA SER A 37 21.30 -30.04 72.25
C SER A 37 20.23 -29.44 71.34
N ILE A 38 20.08 -29.96 70.13
CA ILE A 38 19.05 -29.53 69.16
C ILE A 38 17.66 -29.88 69.68
N VAL A 39 17.47 -31.10 70.19
CA VAL A 39 16.20 -31.53 70.78
C VAL A 39 15.84 -30.68 72.00
N HIS A 40 16.82 -30.33 72.85
CA HIS A 40 16.60 -29.49 74.01
C HIS A 40 16.18 -28.06 73.64
N VAL A 41 16.77 -27.47 72.58
CA VAL A 41 16.38 -26.14 72.07
C VAL A 41 15.00 -26.17 71.43
N LEU A 42 14.67 -27.22 70.66
CA LEU A 42 13.34 -27.41 70.07
C LEU A 42 12.26 -27.62 71.14
N GLN A 43 12.57 -28.35 72.21
CA GLN A 43 11.66 -28.53 73.35
C GLN A 43 11.51 -27.24 74.17
N TRP A 44 12.60 -26.49 74.38
CA TRP A 44 12.58 -25.19 75.06
C TRP A 44 11.71 -24.17 74.29
N GLY A 45 11.76 -24.20 72.95
CA GLY A 45 10.92 -23.38 72.08
C GLY A 45 9.53 -23.95 71.78
N ALA A 46 9.17 -25.13 72.31
CA ALA A 46 7.93 -25.82 71.96
C ALA A 46 6.66 -25.03 72.35
N SER A 47 6.73 -24.21 73.40
CA SER A 47 5.64 -23.31 73.81
C SER A 47 5.48 -22.10 72.89
N LEU A 48 6.54 -21.69 72.18
CA LEU A 48 6.55 -20.57 71.24
C LEU A 48 6.13 -21.00 69.82
N TRP A 49 6.28 -22.28 69.48
CA TRP A 49 5.96 -22.80 68.16
C TRP A 49 4.49 -22.60 67.74
N PRO A 50 3.48 -22.82 68.61
CA PRO A 50 2.08 -22.54 68.27
C PRO A 50 1.83 -21.05 68.01
N ALA A 51 2.50 -20.16 68.75
CA ALA A 51 2.38 -18.72 68.58
C ALA A 51 3.01 -18.25 67.26
N LEU A 52 4.18 -18.79 66.90
CA LEU A 52 4.85 -18.52 65.63
C LEU A 52 4.08 -19.08 64.44
N ALA A 53 3.56 -20.31 64.54
CA ALA A 53 2.72 -20.92 63.52
C ALA A 53 1.40 -20.16 63.35
N GLY A 54 0.78 -19.75 64.46
CA GLY A 54 -0.41 -18.90 64.46
C GLY A 54 -0.15 -17.55 63.79
N GLY A 55 0.95 -16.87 64.15
CA GLY A 55 1.35 -15.60 63.55
C GLY A 55 1.68 -15.72 62.06
N GLY A 56 2.34 -16.79 61.64
CA GLY A 56 2.62 -17.10 60.24
C GLY A 56 1.35 -17.34 59.44
N LEU A 57 0.41 -18.14 59.97
CA LEU A 57 -0.89 -18.37 59.35
C LEU A 57 -1.68 -17.06 59.23
N LEU A 58 -1.66 -16.23 60.27
CA LEU A 58 -2.33 -14.92 60.28
C LEU A 58 -1.72 -13.97 59.24
N LEU A 59 -0.38 -13.96 59.09
CA LEU A 59 0.32 -13.20 58.05
C LEU A 59 0.02 -13.72 56.64
N SER A 60 -0.04 -15.04 56.45
CA SER A 60 -0.41 -15.63 55.14
C SER A 60 -1.86 -15.36 54.78
N VAL A 61 -2.79 -15.48 55.73
CA VAL A 61 -4.20 -15.14 55.53
C VAL A 61 -4.37 -13.63 55.33
N ALA A 62 -3.66 -12.80 56.08
CA ALA A 62 -3.65 -11.35 55.87
C ALA A 62 -3.04 -10.98 54.52
N GLY A 63 -2.00 -11.69 54.07
CA GLY A 63 -1.40 -11.54 52.74
C GLY A 63 -2.37 -11.90 51.63
N LEU A 64 -3.05 -13.06 51.71
CA LEU A 64 -4.09 -13.48 50.77
C LEU A 64 -5.31 -12.54 50.77
N LEU A 65 -5.73 -12.07 51.95
CA LEU A 65 -6.79 -11.07 52.08
C LEU A 65 -6.36 -9.71 51.54
N PHE A 66 -5.08 -9.33 51.70
CA PHE A 66 -4.52 -8.12 51.13
C PHE A 66 -4.40 -8.25 49.62
N GLU A 67 -4.04 -9.41 49.07
CA GLU A 67 -3.92 -9.64 47.64
C GLU A 67 -5.30 -9.66 46.97
N THR A 68 -6.29 -10.33 47.56
CA THR A 68 -7.68 -10.32 47.08
C THR A 68 -8.36 -8.96 47.27
N ARG A 69 -8.04 -8.22 48.35
CA ARG A 69 -8.46 -6.81 48.50
C ARG A 69 -7.69 -5.88 47.57
N ALA A 70 -6.40 -6.11 47.32
CA ALA A 70 -5.57 -5.34 46.41
C ALA A 70 -6.01 -5.59 44.96
N GLU A 71 -6.46 -6.78 44.60
CA GLU A 71 -7.10 -7.04 43.31
C GLU A 71 -8.47 -6.36 43.21
N LYS A 72 -9.27 -6.37 44.29
CA LYS A 72 -10.54 -5.61 44.32
C LYS A 72 -10.34 -4.10 44.35
N ILE A 73 -9.28 -3.60 45.00
CA ILE A 73 -8.86 -2.19 45.07
C ILE A 73 -8.06 -1.81 43.82
N ALA A 74 -7.45 -2.73 43.09
CA ALA A 74 -6.87 -2.51 41.77
C ALA A 74 -8.00 -2.47 40.72
N ARG A 75 -9.00 -3.35 40.80
CA ARG A 75 -10.22 -3.28 39.97
C ARG A 75 -11.04 -2.02 40.28
N LYS A 76 -11.22 -1.63 41.55
CA LYS A 76 -11.88 -0.36 41.93
C LYS A 76 -10.98 0.87 41.80
N GLY A 77 -9.67 0.73 41.88
CA GLY A 77 -8.67 1.80 41.82
C GLY A 77 -8.25 2.14 40.39
N LEU A 78 -8.31 1.18 39.47
CA LEU A 78 -8.31 1.44 38.03
C LEU A 78 -9.52 2.28 37.59
N LEU A 79 -10.63 2.22 38.34
CA LEU A 79 -11.81 3.06 38.11
C LEU A 79 -11.80 4.38 38.92
N ARG A 80 -10.98 4.53 39.97
CA ARG A 80 -11.06 5.69 40.89
C ARG A 80 -9.78 6.50 41.08
N ARG A 81 -8.64 6.11 40.50
CA ARG A 81 -7.42 6.96 40.42
C ARG A 81 -7.35 7.79 39.14
N ARG A 82 -8.49 8.24 38.64
CA ARG A 82 -8.65 9.15 37.49
C ARG A 82 -8.48 10.64 37.88
N GLY A 83 -7.62 10.96 38.86
CA GLY A 83 -7.65 12.30 39.50
C GLY A 83 -6.35 12.96 39.95
N PHE A 84 -5.15 12.34 39.86
CA PHE A 84 -3.93 13.05 40.32
C PHE A 84 -2.72 12.99 39.39
N ILE A 85 -2.79 12.25 38.30
CA ILE A 85 -1.91 12.50 37.15
C ILE A 85 -2.88 12.73 36.01
N MET A 86 -3.12 14.00 35.69
CA MET A 86 -3.72 14.31 34.39
C MET A 86 -2.83 13.65 33.35
N ASP A 87 -3.43 12.73 32.60
CA ASP A 87 -2.88 12.22 31.35
C ASP A 87 -2.31 13.43 30.58
N VAL A 88 -1.07 13.35 30.11
CA VAL A 88 -0.44 14.45 29.37
C VAL A 88 -1.28 14.81 28.14
N LEU A 89 -2.05 13.85 27.61
CA LEU A 89 -3.03 14.03 26.55
C LEU A 89 -4.33 14.73 27.01
N ALA A 90 -4.66 14.74 28.30
CA ALA A 90 -5.75 15.55 28.84
C ALA A 90 -5.34 17.03 29.02
N ARG A 91 -4.04 17.34 29.06
CA ARG A 91 -3.51 18.72 29.12
C ARG A 91 -3.41 19.39 27.75
N LEU A 92 -3.35 18.62 26.67
CA LEU A 92 -3.25 19.13 25.31
C LEU A 92 -4.54 18.76 24.57
N THR A 93 -5.44 19.74 24.41
CA THR A 93 -6.53 19.77 23.42
C THR A 93 -7.33 18.47 23.20
N ASN A 94 -8.54 18.45 23.77
CA ASN A 94 -9.65 17.58 23.36
C ASN A 94 -9.29 16.10 23.12
N ARG A 95 -9.11 15.35 24.21
CA ARG A 95 -8.94 13.88 24.22
C ARG A 95 -10.00 13.15 23.38
N ALA A 96 -11.25 13.61 23.40
CA ALA A 96 -12.32 12.99 22.60
C ALA A 96 -12.08 13.22 21.10
N ALA A 97 -11.59 14.40 20.69
CA ALA A 97 -11.13 14.61 19.32
C ALA A 97 -9.89 13.78 18.99
N LEU A 98 -8.97 13.56 19.93
CA LEU A 98 -7.79 12.71 19.70
C LEU A 98 -8.17 11.23 19.56
N GLU A 99 -9.11 10.74 20.38
CA GLU A 99 -9.67 9.38 20.31
C GLU A 99 -10.52 9.21 19.04
N ASP A 100 -11.32 10.21 18.63
CA ASP A 100 -12.03 10.22 17.34
C ASP A 100 -11.06 10.32 16.15
N MET A 101 -9.98 11.09 16.26
CA MET A 101 -8.93 11.18 15.24
C MET A 101 -8.18 9.86 15.11
N LEU A 102 -7.83 9.20 16.22
CA LEU A 102 -7.23 7.86 16.22
C LEU A 102 -8.20 6.80 15.70
N ALA A 103 -9.50 6.90 16.02
CA ALA A 103 -10.52 5.98 15.51
C ALA A 103 -10.81 6.20 14.02
N ARG A 104 -10.75 7.45 13.53
CA ARG A 104 -10.81 7.78 12.10
C ARG A 104 -9.56 7.30 11.38
N GLU A 105 -8.38 7.56 11.93
CA GLU A 105 -7.09 7.10 11.40
C GLU A 105 -7.05 5.56 11.33
N GLN A 106 -7.52 4.85 12.37
CA GLN A 106 -7.63 3.39 12.37
C GLN A 106 -8.67 2.85 11.39
N ARG A 107 -9.82 3.51 11.22
CA ARG A 107 -10.83 3.14 10.20
C ARG A 107 -10.33 3.39 8.78
N GLU A 108 -9.56 4.46 8.57
CA GLU A 108 -8.82 4.73 7.33
C GLU A 108 -7.70 3.71 7.09
N THR A 109 -7.20 3.03 8.14
CA THR A 109 -6.09 2.07 8.03
C THR A 109 -6.54 0.66 7.57
N THR A 110 -7.80 0.26 7.79
CA THR A 110 -8.30 -1.02 7.29
C THR A 110 -8.73 -0.91 5.82
N LEU A 111 -7.74 -0.94 4.95
CA LEU A 111 -7.97 -1.06 3.51
C LEU A 111 -8.61 -2.42 3.20
N ASP A 112 -9.81 -2.40 2.63
CA ASP A 112 -10.41 -3.60 2.05
C ASP A 112 -9.70 -3.93 0.73
N ALA A 113 -8.88 -4.99 0.76
CA ALA A 113 -8.12 -5.42 -0.40
C ALA A 113 -9.02 -6.02 -1.50
N GLU A 114 -10.16 -6.62 -1.14
CA GLU A 114 -11.06 -7.23 -2.12
C GLU A 114 -11.80 -6.15 -2.89
N GLU A 115 -12.31 -5.13 -2.18
CA GLU A 115 -12.95 -3.97 -2.79
C GLU A 115 -11.96 -3.19 -3.66
N LEU A 116 -10.75 -2.91 -3.15
CA LEU A 116 -9.73 -2.21 -3.95
C LEU A 116 -9.37 -3.01 -5.21
N ALA A 117 -9.15 -4.32 -5.10
CA ALA A 117 -8.84 -5.15 -6.26
C ALA A 117 -9.98 -5.15 -7.28
N ALA A 118 -11.25 -5.24 -6.84
CA ALA A 118 -12.42 -5.19 -7.72
C ALA A 118 -12.51 -3.83 -8.44
N ASN A 119 -12.34 -2.72 -7.72
CA ASN A 119 -12.38 -1.38 -8.30
C ASN A 119 -11.25 -1.14 -9.31
N LEU A 120 -10.05 -1.67 -9.02
CA LEU A 120 -8.91 -1.60 -9.94
C LEU A 120 -9.17 -2.45 -11.19
N ARG A 121 -9.65 -3.69 -11.07
CA ARG A 121 -9.96 -4.60 -12.20
C ARG A 121 -11.06 -4.09 -13.12
N ALA A 122 -12.03 -3.38 -12.56
CA ALA A 122 -13.10 -2.77 -13.35
C ALA A 122 -12.54 -1.75 -14.37
N ARG A 123 -11.36 -1.17 -14.08
CA ARG A 123 -10.75 -0.12 -14.90
C ARG A 123 -9.46 -0.55 -15.61
N VAL A 124 -8.64 -1.38 -14.96
CA VAL A 124 -7.33 -1.83 -15.45
C VAL A 124 -7.49 -3.22 -16.07
N ILE A 125 -7.68 -3.22 -17.39
CA ILE A 125 -8.04 -4.43 -18.15
C ILE A 125 -6.82 -5.32 -18.39
N GLY A 126 -7.02 -6.65 -18.28
CA GLY A 126 -6.01 -7.66 -18.60
C GLY A 126 -4.91 -7.83 -17.53
N GLN A 127 -5.03 -7.15 -16.39
CA GLN A 127 -4.01 -7.14 -15.33
C GLN A 127 -4.59 -7.57 -13.97
N ASP A 128 -5.52 -8.52 -14.00
CA ASP A 128 -6.30 -8.94 -12.82
C ASP A 128 -5.41 -9.41 -11.67
N GLN A 129 -4.38 -10.20 -11.98
CA GLN A 129 -3.43 -10.72 -10.98
C GLN A 129 -2.60 -9.61 -10.35
N VAL A 130 -2.21 -8.60 -11.14
CA VAL A 130 -1.47 -7.43 -10.66
C VAL A 130 -2.34 -6.60 -9.73
N CYS A 131 -3.61 -6.38 -10.07
CA CYS A 131 -4.55 -5.64 -9.23
C CYS A 131 -4.77 -6.32 -7.88
N GLU A 132 -4.94 -7.65 -7.88
CA GLU A 132 -5.08 -8.47 -6.68
C GLU A 132 -3.83 -8.40 -5.77
N ASP A 133 -2.65 -8.65 -6.34
CA ASP A 133 -1.40 -8.64 -5.57
C ASP A 133 -1.13 -7.22 -5.04
N MET A 134 -1.35 -6.17 -5.85
CA MET A 134 -1.19 -4.78 -5.42
C MET A 134 -2.07 -4.46 -4.21
N ALA A 135 -3.37 -4.80 -4.26
CA ALA A 135 -4.29 -4.55 -3.16
C ALA A 135 -3.90 -5.31 -1.90
N GLN A 136 -3.47 -6.57 -2.02
CA GLN A 136 -2.97 -7.36 -0.90
C GLN A 136 -1.67 -6.79 -0.31
N GLN A 137 -0.71 -6.38 -1.14
CA GLN A 137 0.54 -5.76 -0.68
C GLN A 137 0.25 -4.46 0.08
N LEU A 138 -0.61 -3.61 -0.47
CA LEU A 138 -0.98 -2.33 0.15
C LEU A 138 -1.70 -2.55 1.48
N ARG A 139 -2.66 -3.47 1.55
CA ARG A 139 -3.31 -3.82 2.83
C ARG A 139 -2.29 -4.24 3.88
N ARG A 140 -1.35 -5.13 3.51
CA ARG A 140 -0.27 -5.56 4.43
C ARG A 140 0.60 -4.39 4.87
N ARG A 141 0.96 -3.48 3.96
CA ARG A 141 1.84 -2.35 4.25
C ARG A 141 1.17 -1.24 5.04
N LEU A 142 -0.10 -0.97 4.82
CA LEU A 142 -0.87 -0.02 5.62
C LEU A 142 -1.15 -0.57 7.02
N ALA A 143 -1.39 -1.89 7.15
CA ALA A 143 -1.53 -2.55 8.44
C ALA A 143 -0.19 -2.64 9.22
N LEU A 144 0.93 -2.78 8.51
CA LEU A 144 2.27 -2.81 9.08
C LEU A 144 2.96 -1.46 8.88
N GLN A 145 2.78 -0.53 9.82
CA GLN A 145 3.59 0.69 9.83
C GLN A 145 5.05 0.35 10.12
N VAL A 146 5.84 0.12 9.06
CA VAL A 146 7.30 0.02 9.15
C VAL A 146 7.82 1.40 9.48
N ARG A 147 8.28 1.58 10.73
CA ARG A 147 8.79 2.87 11.21
C ARG A 147 9.92 3.38 10.31
N GLY A 148 9.78 4.61 9.83
CA GLY A 148 10.83 5.31 9.10
C GLY A 148 11.00 4.91 7.63
N LYS A 149 10.02 4.23 7.01
CA LYS A 149 10.03 3.94 5.57
C LYS A 149 8.71 4.35 4.90
N PRO A 150 8.70 4.61 3.59
CA PRO A 150 7.47 4.80 2.83
C PRO A 150 6.50 3.63 2.97
N VAL A 151 5.22 3.87 2.71
CA VAL A 151 4.18 2.83 2.72
C VAL A 151 4.56 1.68 1.80
N GLY A 152 5.05 2.00 0.60
CA GLY A 152 5.56 0.99 -0.30
C GLY A 152 6.33 1.58 -1.47
N ILE A 153 7.26 0.78 -2.00
CA ILE A 153 8.06 1.09 -3.17
C ILE A 153 7.85 -0.04 -4.18
N PHE A 154 7.08 0.23 -5.22
CA PHE A 154 6.61 -0.80 -6.14
C PHE A 154 7.13 -0.53 -7.55
N LEU A 155 7.63 -1.57 -8.22
CA LEU A 155 7.98 -1.50 -9.64
C LEU A 155 6.90 -2.17 -10.48
N LEU A 156 6.31 -1.41 -11.40
CA LEU A 156 5.44 -1.88 -12.46
C LEU A 156 6.30 -2.11 -13.70
N ALA A 157 6.51 -3.36 -14.10
CA ALA A 157 7.38 -3.71 -15.22
C ALA A 157 6.58 -4.44 -16.31
N GLY A 158 6.85 -4.14 -17.58
CA GLY A 158 6.23 -4.85 -18.70
C GLY A 158 6.15 -3.99 -19.96
N PRO A 159 5.49 -4.48 -21.03
CA PRO A 159 5.49 -3.83 -22.33
C PRO A 159 4.83 -2.44 -22.31
N PRO A 160 5.18 -1.54 -23.24
CA PRO A 160 4.50 -0.25 -23.36
C PRO A 160 3.00 -0.43 -23.62
N GLY A 161 2.18 0.49 -23.13
CA GLY A 161 0.73 0.46 -23.36
C GLY A 161 -0.08 -0.57 -22.57
N THR A 162 0.54 -1.35 -21.67
CA THR A 162 -0.17 -2.35 -20.84
C THR A 162 -0.90 -1.78 -19.62
N GLY A 163 -0.87 -0.45 -19.43
CA GLY A 163 -1.63 0.22 -18.36
C GLY A 163 -0.86 0.48 -17.05
N LYS A 164 0.48 0.37 -17.03
CA LYS A 164 1.32 0.65 -15.83
C LYS A 164 1.04 2.02 -15.19
N THR A 165 1.23 3.10 -15.96
CA THR A 165 0.96 4.48 -15.53
C THR A 165 -0.52 4.69 -15.17
N TYR A 166 -1.42 4.00 -15.88
CA TYR A 166 -2.86 4.07 -15.63
C TYR A 166 -3.25 3.40 -14.31
N LEU A 167 -2.69 2.24 -13.98
CA LEU A 167 -2.88 1.58 -12.68
C LEU A 167 -2.48 2.51 -11.53
N ALA A 168 -1.33 3.18 -11.64
CA ALA A 168 -0.89 4.12 -10.61
C ALA A 168 -1.85 5.31 -10.41
N LYS A 169 -2.37 5.85 -11.51
CA LYS A 169 -3.41 6.90 -11.49
C LYS A 169 -4.72 6.41 -10.87
N GLN A 170 -5.17 5.21 -11.24
CA GLN A 170 -6.38 4.62 -10.66
C GLN A 170 -6.18 4.33 -9.18
N LEU A 171 -5.02 3.82 -8.77
CA LEU A 171 -4.71 3.58 -7.38
C LEU A 171 -4.78 4.87 -6.55
N ALA A 172 -4.17 5.95 -7.03
CA ALA A 172 -4.25 7.26 -6.36
C ALA A 172 -5.71 7.70 -6.16
N ARG A 173 -6.55 7.55 -7.19
CA ARG A 173 -7.99 7.86 -7.11
C ARG A 173 -8.76 6.96 -6.14
N GLN A 174 -8.51 5.64 -6.17
CA GLN A 174 -9.21 4.69 -5.30
C GLN A 174 -8.82 4.85 -3.83
N LEU A 175 -7.60 5.30 -3.55
CA LEU A 175 -7.12 5.59 -2.20
C LEU A 175 -7.43 7.02 -1.75
N ASP A 176 -8.08 7.84 -2.59
CA ASP A 176 -8.26 9.28 -2.40
C ASP A 176 -6.96 10.02 -2.02
N ARG A 177 -5.86 9.65 -2.68
CA ARG A 177 -4.53 10.21 -2.46
C ARG A 177 -4.11 11.13 -3.61
N PRO A 178 -3.42 12.25 -3.31
CA PRO A 178 -2.86 13.08 -4.36
C PRO A 178 -1.86 12.32 -5.22
N LEU A 179 -1.81 12.61 -6.52
CA LEU A 179 -0.85 12.03 -7.44
C LEU A 179 0.27 13.05 -7.75
N LEU A 180 1.50 12.70 -7.41
CA LEU A 180 2.70 13.42 -7.87
C LEU A 180 3.33 12.60 -8.99
N HIS A 181 3.22 13.09 -10.23
CA HIS A 181 3.67 12.37 -11.42
C HIS A 181 4.91 13.02 -12.02
N PHE A 182 5.96 12.22 -12.21
CA PHE A 182 7.23 12.64 -12.76
C PHE A 182 7.67 11.69 -13.88
N ASP A 183 7.89 12.27 -15.06
CA ASP A 183 8.46 11.59 -16.21
C ASP A 183 10.00 11.59 -16.09
N MET A 184 10.60 10.41 -15.93
CA MET A 184 12.03 10.26 -15.72
C MET A 184 12.85 10.42 -17.00
N THR A 185 12.24 10.41 -18.18
CA THR A 185 12.91 10.74 -19.45
C THR A 185 13.33 12.21 -19.46
N GLN A 186 12.54 13.09 -18.85
CA GLN A 186 12.91 14.50 -18.61
C GLN A 186 14.00 14.66 -17.54
N MET A 187 14.29 13.59 -16.78
CA MET A 187 15.22 13.57 -15.65
C MET A 187 16.55 12.87 -15.96
N SER A 188 16.90 12.78 -17.25
CA SER A 188 18.12 12.14 -17.75
C SER A 188 19.39 13.00 -17.58
N SER A 189 19.24 14.32 -17.40
CA SER A 189 20.34 15.26 -17.19
C SER A 189 20.78 15.33 -15.72
N PRO A 190 22.07 15.55 -15.41
CA PRO A 190 22.55 15.80 -14.05
C PRO A 190 21.82 16.96 -13.35
N HIS A 191 21.44 18.00 -14.10
CA HIS A 191 20.74 19.17 -13.58
C HIS A 191 19.28 18.88 -13.24
N ALA A 192 18.72 17.77 -13.71
CA ALA A 192 17.31 17.46 -13.47
C ALA A 192 17.03 17.11 -11.99
N ALA A 193 18.04 16.64 -11.26
CA ALA A 193 17.95 16.44 -9.82
C ALA A 193 17.57 17.73 -9.07
N THR A 194 18.05 18.91 -9.51
CA THR A 194 17.70 20.17 -8.85
C THR A 194 16.23 20.55 -9.07
N GLN A 195 15.61 20.10 -10.18
CA GLN A 195 14.18 20.32 -10.39
C GLN A 195 13.31 19.53 -9.42
N LEU A 196 13.74 18.32 -9.04
CA LEU A 196 12.97 17.46 -8.13
C LEU A 196 13.25 17.80 -6.66
N PHE A 197 14.51 18.07 -6.31
CA PHE A 197 14.98 18.18 -4.93
C PHE A 197 15.39 19.60 -4.52
N GLY A 198 15.26 20.57 -5.43
CA GLY A 198 15.67 21.96 -5.25
C GLY A 198 17.14 22.20 -5.61
N ALA A 199 17.51 23.49 -5.67
CA ALA A 199 18.90 23.91 -5.89
C ALA A 199 19.56 24.32 -4.56
N PRO A 200 20.85 24.02 -4.34
CA PRO A 200 21.58 24.47 -3.16
C PRO A 200 21.59 25.99 -3.01
N LYS A 201 21.66 26.51 -1.77
CA LYS A 201 21.75 27.96 -1.52
C LYS A 201 22.88 28.61 -2.32
N GLY A 202 22.56 29.72 -2.97
CA GLY A 202 23.50 30.46 -3.81
C GLY A 202 23.52 30.04 -5.28
N TYR A 203 22.74 29.03 -5.66
CA TYR A 203 22.48 28.68 -7.06
C TYR A 203 21.14 29.25 -7.54
N VAL A 204 21.01 29.45 -8.85
CA VAL A 204 19.75 29.88 -9.48
C VAL A 204 18.65 28.87 -9.18
N GLY A 205 17.50 29.35 -8.69
CA GLY A 205 16.36 28.51 -8.30
C GLY A 205 16.39 28.02 -6.84
N SER A 206 17.35 28.47 -6.03
CA SER A 206 17.43 28.13 -4.60
C SER A 206 16.39 28.84 -3.73
N ASP A 207 15.61 29.77 -4.30
CA ASP A 207 14.49 30.43 -3.62
C ASP A 207 13.18 29.61 -3.71
N SER A 208 13.18 28.50 -4.46
CA SER A 208 12.03 27.62 -4.65
C SER A 208 12.34 26.18 -4.25
N TYR A 209 11.35 25.50 -3.68
CA TYR A 209 11.43 24.07 -3.40
C TYR A 209 11.50 23.27 -4.70
N GLY A 210 12.15 22.10 -4.62
CA GLY A 210 12.03 21.09 -5.67
C GLY A 210 10.57 20.66 -5.87
N LYS A 211 10.24 20.20 -7.07
CA LYS A 211 8.87 19.76 -7.41
C LYS A 211 8.42 18.58 -6.54
N LEU A 212 9.31 17.63 -6.24
CA LEU A 212 8.98 16.47 -5.42
C LEU A 212 8.93 16.83 -3.94
N THR A 213 9.94 17.54 -3.44
CA THR A 213 10.04 17.96 -2.04
C THR A 213 8.92 18.92 -1.65
N GLY A 214 8.63 19.92 -2.48
CA GLY A 214 7.49 20.81 -2.28
C GLY A 214 6.15 20.07 -2.39
N GLY A 215 6.01 19.18 -3.38
CA GLY A 215 4.81 18.36 -3.53
C GLY A 215 4.55 17.46 -2.33
N LEU A 216 5.58 16.80 -1.79
CA LEU A 216 5.47 15.95 -0.60
C LEU A 216 5.32 16.75 0.71
N GLN A 217 5.83 17.97 0.75
CA GLN A 217 5.59 18.88 1.88
C GLN A 217 4.12 19.28 1.95
N GLU A 218 3.49 19.56 0.79
CA GLU A 218 2.07 19.88 0.69
C GLU A 218 1.19 18.62 0.88
N LYS A 219 1.60 17.49 0.30
CA LYS A 219 0.82 16.26 0.15
C LYS A 219 1.64 15.04 0.61
N PRO A 220 1.77 14.81 1.93
CA PRO A 220 2.70 13.82 2.50
C PRO A 220 2.30 12.36 2.22
N ASP A 221 1.04 12.08 1.94
CA ASP A 221 0.49 10.75 1.64
C ASP A 221 0.30 10.48 0.14
N ALA A 222 0.89 11.32 -0.71
CA ALA A 222 0.77 11.20 -2.15
C ALA A 222 1.24 9.83 -2.69
N VAL A 223 0.62 9.42 -3.80
CA VAL A 223 1.18 8.43 -4.70
C VAL A 223 2.19 9.15 -5.59
N VAL A 224 3.47 8.79 -5.45
CA VAL A 224 4.57 9.32 -6.25
C VAL A 224 4.83 8.37 -7.41
N LEU A 225 4.43 8.78 -8.62
CA LEU A 225 4.64 8.02 -9.85
C LEU A 225 5.91 8.49 -10.56
N LEU A 226 6.88 7.59 -10.66
CA LEU A 226 8.13 7.76 -11.40
C LEU A 226 8.04 6.93 -12.70
N ASP A 227 7.63 7.58 -13.79
CA ASP A 227 7.41 6.92 -15.08
C ASP A 227 8.76 6.77 -15.81
N GLU A 228 9.02 5.60 -16.41
CA GLU A 228 10.26 5.26 -17.15
C GLU A 228 11.55 5.40 -16.32
N ILE A 229 11.55 4.85 -15.10
CA ILE A 229 12.62 5.05 -14.12
C ILE A 229 14.02 4.71 -14.63
N GLU A 230 14.15 3.77 -15.57
CA GLU A 230 15.42 3.40 -16.20
C GLU A 230 16.09 4.55 -16.97
N LYS A 231 15.35 5.61 -17.32
CA LYS A 231 15.85 6.76 -18.07
C LYS A 231 16.41 7.87 -17.17
N ALA A 232 16.19 7.79 -15.86
CA ALA A 232 16.67 8.79 -14.91
C ALA A 232 18.20 8.82 -14.79
N HIS A 233 18.75 10.00 -14.52
CA HIS A 233 20.16 10.15 -14.20
C HIS A 233 20.52 9.46 -12.87
N PRO A 234 21.72 8.85 -12.72
CA PRO A 234 22.14 8.20 -11.47
C PRO A 234 22.07 9.09 -10.22
N ASP A 235 22.29 10.40 -10.34
CA ASP A 235 22.18 11.32 -9.21
C ASP A 235 20.75 11.49 -8.69
N VAL A 236 19.74 11.25 -9.54
CA VAL A 236 18.33 11.21 -9.13
C VAL A 236 18.10 9.96 -8.27
N PHE A 237 18.65 8.80 -8.65
CA PHE A 237 18.54 7.57 -7.85
C PHE A 237 19.14 7.75 -6.45
N LYS A 238 20.33 8.35 -6.33
CA LYS A 238 20.97 8.56 -5.02
C LYS A 238 20.06 9.27 -4.03
N LYS A 239 19.30 10.28 -4.49
CA LYS A 239 18.37 11.03 -3.65
C LYS A 239 17.14 10.20 -3.27
N PHE A 240 16.60 9.40 -4.20
CA PHE A 240 15.51 8.47 -3.90
C PHE A 240 15.93 7.33 -2.96
N LEU A 241 17.18 6.87 -3.01
CA LEU A 241 17.68 5.85 -2.08
C LEU A 241 17.58 6.32 -0.62
N THR A 242 17.90 7.59 -0.34
CA THR A 242 17.68 8.19 1.00
C THR A 242 16.20 8.18 1.37
N ALA A 243 15.32 8.58 0.43
CA ALA A 243 13.87 8.56 0.62
C ALA A 243 13.32 7.18 1.03
N TRP A 244 13.84 6.13 0.40
CA TRP A 244 13.39 4.76 0.56
C TRP A 244 14.00 4.05 1.77
N ASN A 245 15.17 4.49 2.22
CA ASN A 245 15.86 3.90 3.38
C ASN A 245 15.49 4.57 4.69
N ASP A 246 15.52 5.90 4.68
CA ASP A 246 15.49 6.72 5.89
C ASP A 246 14.15 7.45 6.04
N GLY A 247 13.21 7.25 5.10
CA GLY A 247 11.86 7.78 5.17
C GLY A 247 11.76 9.29 5.05
N HIS A 248 12.78 9.94 4.46
CA HIS A 248 12.78 11.37 4.22
C HIS A 248 13.65 11.74 3.01
N ILE A 249 13.37 12.90 2.43
CA ILE A 249 14.15 13.54 1.38
C ILE A 249 14.62 14.88 1.92
N THR A 250 15.88 15.23 1.68
CA THR A 250 16.41 16.56 2.05
C THR A 250 16.18 17.53 0.90
N GLU A 251 15.46 18.61 1.16
CA GLU A 251 15.36 19.78 0.28
C GLU A 251 16.72 20.48 0.17
N ALA A 252 17.24 20.62 -1.04
CA ALA A 252 18.58 21.16 -1.25
C ALA A 252 18.67 22.66 -0.96
N SER A 253 17.59 23.41 -1.16
CA SER A 253 17.55 24.87 -0.92
C SER A 253 17.60 25.22 0.56
N THR A 254 16.78 24.57 1.38
CA THR A 254 16.64 24.91 2.81
C THR A 254 17.42 23.97 3.72
N GLY A 255 17.75 22.77 3.25
CA GLY A 255 18.26 21.67 4.08
C GLY A 255 17.18 20.97 4.90
N GLN A 256 15.90 21.33 4.71
CA GLN A 256 14.80 20.72 5.47
C GLN A 256 14.59 19.27 5.05
N GLN A 257 14.38 18.39 6.03
CA GLN A 257 13.97 17.00 5.78
C GLN A 257 12.45 16.92 5.62
N ILE A 258 12.00 16.44 4.47
CA ILE A 258 10.61 16.20 4.13
C ILE A 258 10.33 14.70 4.26
N SER A 259 9.37 14.31 5.10
CA SER A 259 9.05 12.90 5.35
C SER A 259 8.40 12.24 4.13
N THR A 260 8.77 11.00 3.86
CA THR A 260 8.19 10.15 2.82
C THR A 260 7.45 8.94 3.39
N VAL A 261 7.32 8.84 4.72
CA VAL A 261 6.77 7.67 5.42
C VAL A 261 5.33 7.36 5.01
N ARG A 262 4.53 8.38 4.70
CA ARG A 262 3.14 8.23 4.27
C ARG A 262 2.98 8.02 2.75
N ALA A 263 4.03 8.24 1.97
CA ALA A 263 3.97 8.20 0.52
C ALA A 263 4.01 6.76 -0.02
N ILE A 264 3.42 6.56 -1.20
CA ILE A 264 3.51 5.32 -1.97
C ILE A 264 4.31 5.62 -3.23
N PHE A 265 5.44 4.97 -3.43
CA PHE A 265 6.25 5.12 -4.64
C PHE A 265 5.87 4.05 -5.65
N MET A 266 5.45 4.48 -6.84
CA MET A 266 5.16 3.62 -7.98
C MET A 266 6.13 3.95 -9.10
N LEU A 267 6.98 3.00 -9.44
CA LEU A 267 7.98 3.12 -10.50
C LEU A 267 7.46 2.35 -11.71
N THR A 268 7.59 2.88 -12.92
CA THR A 268 7.32 2.10 -14.13
C THR A 268 8.63 1.80 -14.86
N SER A 269 8.68 0.65 -15.53
CA SER A 269 9.78 0.33 -16.41
C SER A 269 9.35 -0.53 -17.59
N ASN A 270 9.99 -0.33 -18.74
CA ASN A 270 9.79 -1.12 -19.95
C ASN A 270 10.94 -2.11 -20.23
N ILE A 271 11.93 -2.20 -19.34
CA ILE A 271 13.11 -3.06 -19.53
C ILE A 271 12.85 -4.52 -19.15
N ALA A 272 13.64 -5.44 -19.73
CA ALA A 272 13.55 -6.89 -19.49
C ALA A 272 12.14 -7.50 -19.66
N THR A 273 11.27 -6.85 -20.45
CA THR A 273 9.85 -7.18 -20.55
C THR A 273 9.59 -8.64 -20.91
N GLU A 274 10.28 -9.17 -21.93
CA GLU A 274 10.08 -10.56 -22.39
C GLU A 274 10.47 -11.56 -21.30
N ALA A 275 11.66 -11.41 -20.72
CA ALA A 275 12.16 -12.26 -19.65
C ALA A 275 11.25 -12.21 -18.41
N LEU A 276 10.78 -11.02 -18.02
CA LEU A 276 9.87 -10.87 -16.87
C LEU A 276 8.53 -11.55 -17.11
N THR A 277 8.01 -11.48 -18.34
CA THR A 277 6.75 -12.14 -18.70
C THR A 277 6.91 -13.66 -18.63
N GLU A 278 8.00 -14.22 -19.19
CA GLU A 278 8.30 -15.65 -19.12
C GLU A 278 8.45 -16.13 -17.66
N ILE A 279 9.18 -15.37 -16.83
CA ILE A 279 9.34 -15.65 -15.40
C ILE A 279 7.99 -15.65 -14.69
N ALA A 280 7.15 -14.65 -14.96
CA ALA A 280 5.83 -14.52 -14.34
C ALA A 280 4.90 -15.69 -14.70
N ASP A 281 4.93 -16.16 -15.96
CA ASP A 281 4.13 -17.29 -16.42
C ASP A 281 4.65 -18.62 -15.83
N ARG A 282 5.97 -18.82 -15.81
CA ARG A 282 6.60 -20.04 -15.31
C ARG A 282 6.50 -20.20 -13.79
N LEU A 283 6.61 -19.10 -13.05
CA LEU A 283 6.75 -19.11 -11.59
C LEU A 283 5.54 -18.51 -10.87
N HIS A 284 4.36 -18.53 -11.48
CA HIS A 284 3.16 -17.91 -10.91
C HIS A 284 2.81 -18.42 -9.48
N ASN A 285 3.18 -19.65 -9.15
CA ASN A 285 2.96 -20.27 -7.84
C ASN A 285 4.11 -20.10 -6.85
N ASP A 286 5.24 -19.51 -7.25
CA ASP A 286 6.43 -19.34 -6.41
C ASP A 286 6.87 -17.87 -6.41
N PRO A 287 6.26 -17.03 -5.55
CA PRO A 287 6.53 -15.60 -5.51
C PRO A 287 7.97 -15.25 -5.16
N ASP A 288 8.64 -16.08 -4.35
CA ASP A 288 10.01 -15.83 -3.89
C ASP A 288 11.01 -16.09 -5.01
N ARG A 289 10.86 -17.22 -5.72
CA ARG A 289 11.66 -17.50 -6.93
C ARG A 289 11.37 -16.52 -8.05
N MET A 290 10.09 -16.19 -8.28
CA MET A 290 9.70 -15.19 -9.28
C MET A 290 10.42 -13.87 -9.02
N ARG A 291 10.45 -13.42 -7.76
CA ARG A 291 11.15 -12.19 -7.39
C ARG A 291 12.65 -12.28 -7.66
N ALA A 292 13.31 -13.35 -7.23
CA ALA A 292 14.75 -13.52 -7.40
C ALA A 292 15.16 -13.51 -8.88
N GLU A 293 14.43 -14.27 -9.72
CA GLU A 293 14.69 -14.33 -11.16
C GLU A 293 14.34 -12.99 -11.85
N SER A 294 13.27 -12.30 -11.42
CA SER A 294 12.91 -10.98 -11.95
C SER A 294 13.98 -9.92 -11.67
N VAL A 295 14.53 -9.91 -10.45
CA VAL A 295 15.63 -9.01 -10.06
C VAL A 295 16.87 -9.28 -10.90
N GLU A 296 17.20 -10.56 -11.15
CA GLU A 296 18.34 -10.92 -11.98
C GLU A 296 18.14 -10.51 -13.44
N ALA A 297 16.95 -10.72 -14.01
CA ALA A 297 16.63 -10.28 -15.37
C ALA A 297 16.73 -8.75 -15.53
N LEU A 298 16.20 -7.98 -14.56
CA LEU A 298 16.32 -6.52 -14.54
C LEU A 298 17.78 -6.07 -14.42
N ARG A 299 18.57 -6.74 -13.57
CA ARG A 299 20.00 -6.45 -13.39
C ARG A 299 20.78 -6.68 -14.68
N GLN A 300 20.54 -7.80 -15.37
CA GLN A 300 21.17 -8.13 -16.65
C GLN A 300 20.79 -7.13 -17.75
N ALA A 301 19.58 -6.60 -17.71
CA ALA A 301 19.12 -5.54 -18.61
C ALA A 301 19.63 -4.13 -18.26
N GLY A 302 20.55 -4.00 -17.28
CA GLY A 302 21.23 -2.75 -16.94
C GLY A 302 20.48 -1.87 -15.93
N PHE A 303 19.47 -2.40 -15.24
CA PHE A 303 18.79 -1.67 -14.18
C PHE A 303 19.70 -1.49 -12.95
N ALA A 304 19.60 -0.34 -12.29
CA ALA A 304 20.40 -0.01 -11.12
C ALA A 304 20.15 -1.01 -9.96
N PRO A 305 21.15 -1.82 -9.55
CA PRO A 305 20.97 -2.84 -8.49
C PRO A 305 20.54 -2.26 -7.15
N GLU A 306 21.02 -1.04 -6.86
CA GLU A 306 20.71 -0.30 -5.64
C GLU A 306 19.21 -0.03 -5.51
N VAL A 307 18.53 0.26 -6.61
CA VAL A 307 17.08 0.49 -6.66
C VAL A 307 16.34 -0.83 -6.45
N LEU A 308 16.76 -1.91 -7.15
CA LEU A 308 16.13 -3.23 -7.03
C LEU A 308 16.08 -3.74 -5.59
N ASN A 309 17.15 -3.50 -4.83
CA ASN A 309 17.25 -3.89 -3.43
C ASN A 309 16.30 -3.11 -2.49
N ARG A 310 15.72 -1.99 -2.94
CA ARG A 310 14.77 -1.17 -2.17
C ARG A 310 13.32 -1.40 -2.57
N LEU A 311 13.06 -2.05 -3.69
CA LEU A 311 11.70 -2.38 -4.12
C LEU A 311 11.07 -3.34 -3.11
N ASP A 312 9.82 -3.09 -2.75
CA ASP A 312 9.03 -4.00 -1.93
C ASP A 312 8.42 -5.13 -2.77
N ARG A 313 7.98 -4.81 -4.00
CA ARG A 313 7.38 -5.78 -4.94
C ARG A 313 7.63 -5.33 -6.39
N ILE A 314 7.80 -6.32 -7.27
CA ILE A 314 7.80 -6.14 -8.72
C ILE A 314 6.48 -6.73 -9.24
N PHE A 315 5.70 -5.93 -9.95
CA PHE A 315 4.47 -6.33 -10.60
C PHE A 315 4.71 -6.41 -12.10
N VAL A 316 4.57 -7.60 -12.65
CA VAL A 316 4.79 -7.86 -14.08
C VAL A 316 3.47 -7.72 -14.83
N PHE A 317 3.46 -6.82 -15.81
CA PHE A 317 2.33 -6.58 -16.71
C PHE A 317 2.47 -7.43 -17.96
N ARG A 318 1.36 -8.02 -18.39
CA ARG A 318 1.33 -8.84 -19.60
C ARG A 318 0.86 -8.01 -20.80
N PRO A 319 1.33 -8.33 -22.02
CA PRO A 319 0.76 -7.77 -23.24
C PRO A 319 -0.76 -7.99 -23.29
N LEU A 320 -1.51 -6.96 -23.70
CA LEU A 320 -2.95 -7.06 -23.89
C LEU A 320 -3.24 -7.88 -25.15
N ARG A 321 -4.17 -8.83 -25.07
CA ARG A 321 -4.53 -9.70 -26.20
C ARG A 321 -6.03 -9.95 -26.27
N GLY A 322 -6.51 -10.28 -27.47
CA GLY A 322 -7.88 -10.75 -27.66
C GLY A 322 -8.94 -9.78 -27.13
N LEU A 323 -9.79 -10.27 -26.21
CA LEU A 323 -10.87 -9.50 -25.62
C LEU A 323 -10.39 -8.35 -24.73
N ASP A 324 -9.18 -8.40 -24.19
CA ASP A 324 -8.64 -7.27 -23.40
C ASP A 324 -8.46 -6.03 -24.26
N ILE A 325 -8.01 -6.21 -25.51
CA ILE A 325 -7.89 -5.13 -26.48
C ILE A 325 -9.25 -4.56 -26.83
N ALA A 326 -10.26 -5.41 -27.05
CA ALA A 326 -11.62 -4.95 -27.34
C ALA A 326 -12.20 -4.14 -26.17
N ARG A 327 -11.98 -4.59 -24.93
CA ARG A 327 -12.42 -3.88 -23.73
C ARG A 327 -11.72 -2.54 -23.55
N VAL A 328 -10.40 -2.49 -23.75
CA VAL A 328 -9.64 -1.22 -23.72
C VAL A 328 -10.13 -0.29 -24.82
N ALA A 329 -10.30 -0.78 -26.05
CA ALA A 329 -10.82 0.00 -27.16
C ALA A 329 -12.21 0.57 -26.83
N ALA A 330 -13.12 -0.23 -26.26
CA ALA A 330 -14.44 0.24 -25.87
C ALA A 330 -14.39 1.37 -24.84
N LEU A 331 -13.56 1.25 -23.81
CA LEU A 331 -13.40 2.29 -22.78
C LEU A 331 -12.79 3.59 -23.35
N GLU A 332 -11.82 3.47 -24.25
CA GLU A 332 -11.20 4.62 -24.91
C GLU A 332 -12.18 5.33 -25.85
N ILE A 333 -12.98 4.56 -26.60
CA ILE A 333 -14.08 5.08 -27.42
C ILE A 333 -15.09 5.84 -26.54
N GLU A 334 -15.53 5.25 -25.44
CA GLU A 334 -16.45 5.91 -24.48
C GLU A 334 -15.86 7.22 -23.97
N THR A 335 -14.58 7.21 -23.58
CA THR A 335 -13.88 8.40 -23.09
C THR A 335 -13.80 9.49 -24.17
N MET A 336 -13.55 9.12 -25.43
CA MET A 336 -13.56 10.07 -26.54
C MET A 336 -14.95 10.68 -26.75
N ILE A 337 -16.00 9.85 -26.78
CA ILE A 337 -17.40 10.28 -26.94
C ILE A 337 -17.77 11.28 -25.82
N GLU A 338 -17.42 10.97 -24.58
CA GLU A 338 -17.60 11.88 -23.44
C GLU A 338 -16.83 13.19 -23.60
N GLY A 339 -15.61 13.14 -24.14
CA GLY A 339 -14.78 14.32 -24.45
C GLY A 339 -15.43 15.25 -25.48
N TYR A 340 -16.24 14.72 -26.39
CA TYR A 340 -17.06 15.52 -27.32
C TYR A 340 -18.37 16.02 -26.69
N GLY A 341 -18.66 15.69 -25.42
CA GLY A 341 -19.90 16.05 -24.72
C GLY A 341 -21.08 15.15 -25.08
N LEU A 342 -20.82 13.97 -25.64
CA LEU A 342 -21.82 12.99 -26.08
C LEU A 342 -21.87 11.83 -25.07
N LYS A 343 -22.92 11.01 -25.15
CA LYS A 343 -23.03 9.75 -24.41
C LYS A 343 -23.24 8.57 -25.35
N VAL A 344 -22.80 7.39 -24.94
CA VAL A 344 -23.08 6.15 -25.67
C VAL A 344 -24.52 5.71 -25.42
N ASP A 345 -25.27 5.45 -26.50
CA ASP A 345 -26.65 4.95 -26.44
C ASP A 345 -26.72 3.45 -26.08
N THR A 346 -27.90 2.97 -25.70
CA THR A 346 -28.24 1.55 -25.44
C THR A 346 -27.89 0.58 -26.58
N GLY A 347 -27.70 1.06 -27.82
CA GLY A 347 -27.18 0.28 -28.96
C GLY A 347 -25.65 0.13 -29.02
N GLY A 348 -24.92 0.84 -28.15
CA GLY A 348 -23.49 0.64 -27.86
C GLY A 348 -22.52 0.93 -29.00
N ILE A 349 -21.35 0.30 -28.88
CA ILE A 349 -20.29 0.27 -29.88
C ILE A 349 -20.45 -1.01 -30.70
N ASP A 350 -20.45 -0.90 -32.03
CA ASP A 350 -20.53 -2.06 -32.93
C ASP A 350 -19.39 -3.06 -32.67
N ALA A 351 -19.74 -4.34 -32.49
CA ALA A 351 -18.78 -5.41 -32.30
C ALA A 351 -17.82 -5.58 -33.50
N ALA A 352 -18.27 -5.27 -34.72
CA ALA A 352 -17.43 -5.32 -35.91
C ALA A 352 -16.25 -4.34 -35.83
N LEU A 353 -16.46 -3.16 -35.23
CA LEU A 353 -15.41 -2.18 -34.98
C LEU A 353 -14.36 -2.75 -34.01
N LEU A 354 -14.81 -3.34 -32.90
CA LEU A 354 -13.93 -3.93 -31.89
C LEU A 354 -13.11 -5.10 -32.45
N ILE A 355 -13.73 -5.94 -33.29
CA ILE A 355 -13.06 -7.05 -33.99
C ILE A 355 -11.96 -6.50 -34.91
N ASP A 356 -12.19 -5.41 -35.63
CA ASP A 356 -11.16 -4.82 -36.49
C ASP A 356 -10.00 -4.21 -35.72
N VAL A 357 -10.27 -3.58 -34.58
CA VAL A 357 -9.21 -3.12 -33.66
C VAL A 357 -8.37 -4.31 -33.19
N MET A 358 -9.00 -5.43 -32.80
CA MET A 358 -8.30 -6.65 -32.40
C MET A 358 -7.45 -7.22 -33.55
N ARG A 359 -8.00 -7.34 -34.77
CA ARG A 359 -7.26 -7.82 -35.95
C ARG A 359 -6.08 -6.92 -36.29
N ARG A 360 -6.26 -5.60 -36.17
CA ARG A 360 -5.20 -4.61 -36.42
C ARG A 360 -4.07 -4.77 -35.40
N GLN A 361 -4.39 -4.90 -34.11
CA GLN A 361 -3.38 -5.20 -33.08
C GLN A 361 -2.64 -6.50 -33.40
N SER A 362 -3.36 -7.57 -33.77
CA SER A 362 -2.73 -8.87 -34.06
C SER A 362 -1.77 -8.79 -35.25
N ARG A 363 -2.02 -7.91 -36.23
CA ARG A 363 -1.10 -7.65 -37.35
C ARG A 363 0.11 -6.81 -36.95
N MET A 364 -0.06 -5.85 -36.05
CA MET A 364 1.02 -4.98 -35.58
C MET A 364 1.92 -5.68 -34.54
N GLY A 365 1.43 -6.74 -33.90
CA GLY A 365 2.15 -7.53 -32.89
C GLY A 365 2.17 -6.88 -31.51
N ASP A 366 2.80 -7.56 -30.55
CA ASP A 366 2.86 -7.14 -29.13
C ASP A 366 3.69 -5.85 -28.92
N ALA A 367 4.38 -5.35 -29.96
CA ALA A 367 5.09 -4.07 -29.94
C ALA A 367 4.15 -2.85 -30.12
N ALA A 368 2.94 -3.07 -30.64
CA ALA A 368 1.93 -2.01 -30.80
C ALA A 368 1.45 -1.55 -29.44
N SER A 369 1.62 -0.27 -29.12
CA SER A 369 1.19 0.26 -27.84
C SER A 369 -0.34 0.48 -27.84
N ALA A 370 -0.95 0.49 -26.66
CA ALA A 370 -2.33 0.96 -26.51
C ALA A 370 -2.53 2.37 -27.09
N ARG A 371 -1.51 3.23 -27.12
CA ARG A 371 -1.60 4.56 -27.75
C ARG A 371 -1.78 4.47 -29.27
N ASP A 372 -1.16 3.49 -29.92
CA ASP A 372 -1.31 3.30 -31.37
C ASP A 372 -2.71 2.80 -31.71
N LEU A 373 -3.29 1.97 -30.83
CA LEU A 373 -4.69 1.56 -30.93
C LEU A 373 -5.65 2.74 -30.71
N VAL A 374 -5.41 3.55 -29.67
CA VAL A 374 -6.20 4.76 -29.37
C VAL A 374 -6.16 5.73 -30.55
N ARG A 375 -4.99 6.04 -31.11
CA ARG A 375 -4.88 6.90 -32.30
C ARG A 375 -5.65 6.36 -33.48
N SER A 376 -5.52 5.06 -33.76
CA SER A 376 -6.27 4.44 -34.85
C SER A 376 -7.78 4.53 -34.64
N ILE A 377 -8.25 4.40 -33.40
CA ILE A 377 -9.67 4.55 -33.06
C ILE A 377 -10.11 6.01 -33.25
N GLU A 378 -9.33 6.95 -32.73
CA GLU A 378 -9.58 8.39 -32.83
C GLU A 378 -9.72 8.82 -34.29
N ASP A 379 -8.78 8.40 -35.15
CA ASP A 379 -8.81 8.67 -36.59
C ASP A 379 -10.07 8.10 -37.27
N MET A 380 -10.56 6.95 -36.80
CA MET A 380 -11.76 6.30 -37.36
C MET A 380 -13.07 7.01 -36.96
N ILE A 381 -13.15 7.59 -35.76
CA ILE A 381 -14.44 8.05 -35.20
C ILE A 381 -14.57 9.57 -35.09
N SER A 382 -13.47 10.33 -35.05
CA SER A 382 -13.48 11.76 -34.70
C SER A 382 -14.35 12.61 -35.62
N GLU A 383 -14.23 12.45 -36.94
CA GLU A 383 -15.05 13.20 -37.91
C GLU A 383 -16.53 12.93 -37.69
N SER A 384 -16.90 11.66 -37.48
CA SER A 384 -18.29 11.28 -37.25
C SER A 384 -18.86 11.85 -35.95
N LEU A 385 -18.05 11.94 -34.88
CA LEU A 385 -18.44 12.52 -33.60
C LEU A 385 -18.60 14.05 -33.69
N ILE A 386 -17.74 14.72 -34.46
CA ILE A 386 -17.85 16.16 -34.74
C ILE A 386 -19.17 16.45 -35.45
N ILE A 387 -19.49 15.68 -36.51
CA ILE A 387 -20.74 15.82 -37.26
C ILE A 387 -21.95 15.58 -36.34
N ALA A 388 -21.95 14.50 -35.56
CA ALA A 388 -23.04 14.21 -34.63
C ALA A 388 -23.25 15.33 -33.60
N ARG A 389 -22.18 15.90 -33.05
CA ARG A 389 -22.25 17.03 -32.13
C ARG A 389 -22.79 18.29 -32.81
N GLN A 390 -22.37 18.60 -34.04
CA GLN A 390 -22.88 19.74 -34.80
C GLN A 390 -24.38 19.60 -35.11
N GLN A 391 -24.87 18.37 -35.24
CA GLN A 391 -26.29 18.05 -35.40
C GLN A 391 -27.09 18.13 -34.08
N GLY A 392 -26.45 18.50 -32.96
CA GLY A 392 -27.11 18.64 -31.66
C GLY A 392 -27.38 17.32 -30.94
N ALA A 393 -26.68 16.24 -31.32
CA ALA A 393 -26.83 14.95 -30.65
C ALA A 393 -26.40 15.03 -29.19
N SER A 394 -27.17 14.37 -28.31
CA SER A 394 -26.76 14.11 -26.92
C SER A 394 -26.28 12.67 -26.72
N MET A 395 -26.75 11.75 -27.56
CA MET A 395 -26.41 10.33 -27.52
C MET A 395 -26.07 9.82 -28.91
N VAL A 396 -25.06 8.96 -29.00
CA VAL A 396 -24.59 8.38 -30.25
C VAL A 396 -24.42 6.87 -30.15
N ARG A 397 -24.65 6.21 -31.28
CA ARG A 397 -24.33 4.80 -31.51
C ARG A 397 -23.28 4.71 -32.61
N LEU A 398 -22.16 4.05 -32.34
CA LEU A 398 -21.16 3.81 -33.39
C LEU A 398 -21.54 2.56 -34.17
N VAL A 399 -21.68 2.71 -35.49
CA VAL A 399 -22.02 1.63 -36.41
C VAL A 399 -20.98 1.60 -37.51
N LYS A 400 -20.55 0.40 -37.91
CA LYS A 400 -19.71 0.22 -39.08
C LYS A 400 -20.58 0.02 -40.31
N GLU A 401 -20.33 0.78 -41.37
CA GLU A 401 -21.03 0.64 -42.65
C GLU A 401 -20.32 -0.36 -43.58
N ASP A 402 -21.03 -0.79 -44.64
CA ASP A 402 -20.56 -1.81 -45.58
C ASP A 402 -19.31 -1.36 -46.36
N ASP A 403 -19.10 -0.05 -46.50
CA ASP A 403 -17.91 0.55 -47.11
C ASP A 403 -16.67 0.55 -46.19
N GLY A 404 -16.84 0.11 -44.93
CA GLY A 404 -15.80 0.06 -43.92
C GLY A 404 -15.67 1.32 -43.08
N SER A 405 -16.46 2.37 -43.35
CA SER A 405 -16.49 3.60 -42.55
C SER A 405 -17.20 3.39 -41.21
N VAL A 406 -16.84 4.20 -40.22
CA VAL A 406 -17.46 4.19 -38.90
C VAL A 406 -18.24 5.48 -38.72
N ILE A 407 -19.53 5.36 -38.43
CA ILE A 407 -20.44 6.49 -38.30
C ILE A 407 -21.07 6.52 -36.91
N ALA A 408 -21.00 7.67 -36.26
CA ALA A 408 -21.79 8.00 -35.08
C ALA A 408 -23.23 8.35 -35.49
N LYS A 409 -24.14 7.38 -35.39
CA LYS A 409 -25.58 7.59 -35.62
C LYS A 409 -26.19 8.27 -34.40
N VAL A 410 -26.92 9.36 -34.64
CA VAL A 410 -27.65 10.08 -33.59
C VAL A 410 -28.76 9.18 -33.06
N ALA A 411 -28.75 8.90 -31.76
CA ALA A 411 -29.85 8.21 -31.13
C ALA A 411 -30.91 9.24 -30.74
N THR A 412 -32.05 9.23 -31.43
CA THR A 412 -33.22 10.01 -31.04
C THR A 412 -33.71 9.52 -29.67
N SER A 413 -33.96 10.46 -28.75
CA SER A 413 -34.46 10.14 -27.41
C SER A 413 -35.71 9.25 -27.51
N PRO A 414 -35.86 8.20 -26.67
CA PRO A 414 -37.06 7.35 -26.68
C PRO A 414 -38.36 8.11 -26.39
N ALA A 415 -38.29 9.39 -25.99
CA ALA A 415 -39.45 10.28 -25.88
C ALA A 415 -40.04 10.67 -27.25
N GLU A 416 -39.23 10.79 -28.31
CA GLU A 416 -39.71 11.21 -29.64
C GLU A 416 -40.19 10.04 -30.51
N ALA A 417 -39.68 8.83 -30.26
CA ALA A 417 -40.13 7.62 -30.96
C ALA A 417 -41.61 7.26 -30.67
N ARG A 418 -42.17 7.74 -29.55
CA ARG A 418 -43.58 7.56 -29.21
C ARG A 418 -44.52 8.46 -30.00
N ASP A 419 -44.08 9.65 -30.42
CA ASP A 419 -44.90 10.56 -31.22
C ASP A 419 -44.96 10.13 -32.70
N SER A 420 -43.94 9.43 -33.21
CA SER A 420 -43.95 8.88 -34.57
C SER A 420 -44.88 7.67 -34.78
N LEU A 421 -45.36 7.03 -33.71
CA LEU A 421 -46.31 5.90 -33.78
C LEU A 421 -47.78 6.35 -33.82
N HIS A 422 -48.06 7.66 -33.67
CA HIS A 422 -49.41 8.23 -33.70
C HIS A 422 -49.72 9.08 -34.93
N ALA A 423 -48.89 9.02 -35.99
CA ALA A 423 -49.26 9.61 -37.28
C ALA A 423 -50.55 8.94 -37.80
N PRO A 424 -51.64 9.68 -38.04
CA PRO A 424 -52.86 9.10 -38.55
C PRO A 424 -52.60 8.53 -39.95
N MET A 425 -52.79 7.22 -40.09
CA MET A 425 -52.91 6.58 -41.39
C MET A 425 -54.18 7.12 -42.04
N THR A 426 -54.03 8.15 -42.88
CA THR A 426 -55.11 8.60 -43.77
C THR A 426 -55.19 7.71 -45.02
N PRO A 427 -56.41 7.47 -45.51
CA PRO A 427 -56.80 6.28 -46.29
C PRO A 427 -56.30 6.24 -47.74
#